data_AF-A0A182UK94-F1
#
_entry.id   AF-A0A182UK94-F1
#
_cell.length_a   1.000
_cell.length_b   1.000
_cell.length_c   1.000
_cell.angle_alpha   90.00
_cell.angle_beta   90.00
_cell.angle_gamma   90.00
#
_symmetry.space_group_name_H-M   'P 1'
#
loop_
_entity.id
_entity.type
_entity.pdbx_description
1 polymer ?
#
loop_
_entity_poly.entity_id
_entity_poly.type
_entity_poly.pdbx_seq_one_letter_code
_entity_poly.pdbx_strand_id
1 'polypeptide(L)'
;EQPAPTATETAPNSKPELKALADIVIDLDCIQPSREPSRTVLDDKEGLQITLNFAADHPRPDVTVIVISTINQGRTSIPSFQFDASVRKPCKLRLLPPSASGLPGTKPFRPPADGITQVLLLANPTGEPVDLTCILTYLVGDDPDPVKESIVMQAVPSVRD
;
A
#
# COMPACT_ATOMS: atom_id res chain seq x y z
N GLU A 1 66.48 4.53 -13.66
CA GLU A 1 65.53 4.36 -14.78
C GLU A 1 64.13 4.18 -14.23
N GLN A 2 63.26 5.14 -14.54
CA GLN A 2 61.79 5.05 -14.54
C GLN A 2 61.39 4.20 -15.79
N PRO A 3 60.15 3.68 -15.99
CA PRO A 3 58.97 4.33 -15.44
C PRO A 3 57.67 3.53 -15.18
N ALA A 4 56.74 4.20 -14.48
CA ALA A 4 55.27 4.05 -14.64
C ALA A 4 54.85 4.52 -16.07
N PRO A 5 53.57 4.54 -16.53
CA PRO A 5 52.29 4.23 -15.90
C PRO A 5 51.37 3.38 -16.80
N THR A 6 50.21 2.93 -16.31
CA THR A 6 48.99 2.95 -17.16
C THR A 6 47.78 3.12 -16.25
N ALA A 7 47.06 4.21 -16.50
CA ALA A 7 45.76 4.50 -15.93
C ALA A 7 44.75 3.41 -16.31
N THR A 8 43.87 3.06 -15.38
CA THR A 8 42.55 2.57 -15.76
C THR A 8 41.53 3.37 -14.98
N GLU A 9 41.12 4.43 -15.66
CA GLU A 9 39.84 5.09 -15.51
C GLU A 9 38.73 4.05 -15.33
N THR A 10 37.96 4.14 -14.24
CA THR A 10 36.59 3.63 -14.25
C THR A 10 35.75 4.61 -13.44
N ALA A 11 34.87 5.29 -14.17
CA ALA A 11 34.05 6.39 -13.71
C ALA A 11 33.28 6.06 -12.42
N PRO A 12 33.06 7.04 -11.52
CA PRO A 12 31.94 6.97 -10.59
C PRO A 12 30.68 7.21 -11.44
N ASN A 13 30.11 6.12 -11.96
CA ASN A 13 28.78 6.16 -12.53
C ASN A 13 27.78 6.31 -11.37
N SER A 14 27.68 7.53 -10.83
CA SER A 14 26.66 7.95 -9.89
C SER A 14 25.32 7.95 -10.61
N LYS A 15 24.77 6.76 -10.86
CA LYS A 15 23.32 6.61 -10.89
C LYS A 15 22.87 7.01 -9.49
N PRO A 16 21.90 7.92 -9.33
CA PRO A 16 21.27 8.06 -8.03
C PRO A 16 20.71 6.68 -7.70
N GLU A 17 21.33 6.01 -6.73
CA GLU A 17 20.83 4.76 -6.18
C GLU A 17 19.49 5.11 -5.55
N LEU A 18 18.46 5.02 -6.38
CA LEU A 18 17.08 4.92 -5.96
C LEU A 18 17.01 3.62 -5.13
N LYS A 19 17.44 3.65 -3.85
CA LYS A 19 17.15 2.65 -2.79
C LYS A 19 15.90 1.87 -3.16
N ALA A 20 16.00 0.57 -3.38
CA ALA A 20 14.85 -0.21 -3.81
C ALA A 20 13.66 0.04 -2.87
N LEU A 21 12.42 -0.08 -3.36
CA LEU A 21 11.22 -0.01 -2.51
C LEU A 21 11.37 -0.90 -1.26
N ALA A 22 12.17 -1.97 -1.37
CA ALA A 22 12.63 -2.89 -0.33
C ALA A 22 13.22 -2.24 0.95
N ASP A 23 13.91 -1.12 0.81
CA ASP A 23 14.67 -0.45 1.89
C ASP A 23 13.89 0.69 2.57
N ILE A 24 12.69 1.00 2.06
CA ILE A 24 11.86 2.07 2.60
C ILE A 24 11.12 1.54 3.84
N VAL A 25 11.52 2.05 5.01
CA VAL A 25 10.79 1.88 6.28
C VAL A 25 10.01 3.15 6.52
N ILE A 26 8.69 3.04 6.60
CA ILE A 26 7.80 4.16 6.89
C ILE A 26 7.28 3.99 8.30
N ASP A 27 7.41 5.05 9.09
CA ASP A 27 6.86 5.14 10.42
C ASP A 27 5.42 5.66 10.35
N LEU A 28 4.44 4.79 10.65
CA LEU A 28 3.01 5.10 10.58
C LEU A 28 2.61 6.30 11.46
N ASP A 29 3.29 6.52 12.59
CA ASP A 29 3.01 7.62 13.53
C ASP A 29 3.43 8.99 12.97
N CYS A 30 4.35 9.03 12.02
CA CYS A 30 4.83 10.29 11.43
C CYS A 30 4.13 10.64 10.09
N ILE A 31 3.37 9.70 9.50
CA ILE A 31 2.72 9.91 8.21
C ILE A 31 1.66 11.01 8.30
N GLN A 32 1.87 12.09 7.55
CA GLN A 32 0.85 13.13 7.40
C GLN A 32 -0.13 12.76 6.27
N PRO A 33 -1.46 12.86 6.50
CA PRO A 33 -2.42 12.67 5.43
C PRO A 33 -2.24 13.74 4.34
N SER A 34 -2.38 13.33 3.08
CA SER A 34 -2.36 14.23 1.93
C SER A 34 -3.62 15.11 1.90
N ARG A 35 -3.56 16.15 1.06
CA ARG A 35 -4.76 16.89 0.62
C ARG A 35 -5.66 16.05 -0.28
N GLU A 36 -5.14 14.96 -0.84
CA GLU A 36 -5.93 14.04 -1.63
C GLU A 36 -6.98 13.32 -0.77
N PRO A 37 -8.25 13.26 -1.23
CA PRO A 37 -9.31 12.61 -0.48
C PRO A 37 -9.05 11.11 -0.38
N SER A 38 -9.38 10.55 0.78
CA SER A 38 -9.39 9.11 0.99
C SER A 38 -10.32 8.42 -0.01
N ARG A 39 -9.87 7.35 -0.66
CA ARG A 39 -10.67 6.59 -1.61
C ARG A 39 -11.20 5.31 -0.99
N THR A 40 -12.50 5.15 -1.01
CA THR A 40 -13.14 3.90 -0.57
C THR A 40 -13.06 2.87 -1.69
N VAL A 41 -12.41 1.74 -1.42
CA VAL A 41 -12.31 0.59 -2.34
C VAL A 41 -13.57 -0.24 -2.28
N LEU A 42 -14.05 -0.45 -1.06
CA LEU A 42 -15.15 -1.33 -0.74
C LEU A 42 -15.81 -0.73 0.50
N ASP A 43 -17.13 -0.61 0.45
CA ASP A 43 -17.97 -0.19 1.57
C ASP A 43 -19.14 -1.14 1.65
N ASP A 44 -18.94 -2.24 2.37
CA ASP A 44 -20.00 -3.17 2.68
C ASP A 44 -20.45 -2.97 4.12
N LYS A 45 -21.73 -2.61 4.28
CA LYS A 45 -22.32 -2.29 5.59
C LYS A 45 -22.44 -3.50 6.51
N GLU A 46 -22.45 -4.71 5.96
CA GLU A 46 -22.53 -5.96 6.71
C GLU A 46 -21.23 -6.77 6.65
N GLY A 47 -20.17 -6.16 6.10
CA GLY A 47 -18.90 -6.82 5.84
C GLY A 47 -17.73 -5.87 6.04
N LEU A 48 -16.85 -5.78 5.05
CA LEU A 48 -15.64 -4.98 5.12
C LEU A 48 -15.88 -3.56 4.63
N GLN A 49 -15.18 -2.60 5.21
CA GLN A 49 -14.94 -1.30 4.60
C GLN A 49 -13.44 -1.11 4.46
N ILE A 50 -13.02 -0.78 3.25
CA ILE A 50 -11.61 -0.60 2.90
C ILE A 50 -11.45 0.79 2.33
N THR A 51 -10.62 1.58 2.97
CA THR A 51 -10.33 2.96 2.60
C THR A 51 -8.83 3.13 2.38
N LEU A 52 -8.46 3.69 1.24
CA LEU A 52 -7.11 4.09 0.89
C LEU A 52 -6.93 5.55 1.26
N ASN A 53 -6.08 5.82 2.24
CA ASN A 53 -5.71 7.16 2.63
C ASN A 53 -4.38 7.51 1.96
N PHE A 54 -4.38 8.56 1.15
CA PHE A 54 -3.15 9.04 0.52
C PHE A 54 -2.37 9.86 1.52
N ALA A 55 -1.08 9.57 1.66
CA ALA A 55 -0.20 10.35 2.52
C ALA A 55 0.50 11.46 1.72
N ALA A 56 0.75 12.59 2.37
CA ALA A 56 1.61 13.65 1.84
C ALA A 56 3.09 13.23 1.91
N ASP A 57 3.42 12.40 2.89
CA ASP A 57 4.77 11.91 3.08
C ASP A 57 5.17 11.04 1.88
N HIS A 58 6.27 11.43 1.26
CA HIS A 58 6.82 10.75 0.10
C HIS A 58 8.29 10.45 0.39
N PRO A 59 8.65 9.17 0.63
CA PRO A 59 10.05 8.78 0.80
C PRO A 59 10.85 9.04 -0.49
N ARG A 60 10.15 9.24 -1.62
CA ARG A 60 10.68 9.63 -2.92
C ARG A 60 9.74 10.48 -3.74
N PRO A 61 10.28 11.32 -4.64
CA PRO A 61 9.47 12.08 -5.60
C PRO A 61 8.67 11.20 -6.58
N ASP A 62 9.07 9.95 -6.78
CA ASP A 62 8.36 8.96 -7.61
C ASP A 62 7.55 7.94 -6.81
N VAL A 63 7.47 8.05 -5.47
CA VAL A 63 6.75 7.07 -4.63
C VAL A 63 5.64 7.74 -3.84
N THR A 64 4.40 7.31 -4.10
CA THR A 64 3.23 7.64 -3.30
C THR A 64 3.09 6.63 -2.17
N VAL A 65 2.86 7.13 -0.95
CA VAL A 65 2.52 6.30 0.21
C VAL A 65 1.00 6.29 0.38
N ILE A 66 0.43 5.10 0.48
CA ILE A 66 -1.01 4.91 0.61
C ILE A 66 -1.25 4.02 1.84
N VAL A 67 -1.99 4.54 2.80
CA VAL A 67 -2.37 3.83 4.02
C VAL A 67 -3.75 3.20 3.81
N ILE A 68 -3.77 1.89 3.62
CA ILE A 68 -4.98 1.08 3.53
C ILE A 68 -5.49 0.88 4.96
N SER A 69 -6.73 1.26 5.20
CA SER A 69 -7.45 1.02 6.44
C SER A 69 -8.63 0.12 6.13
N THR A 70 -8.61 -1.08 6.67
CA THR A 70 -9.69 -2.05 6.56
C THR A 70 -10.37 -2.18 7.91
N ILE A 71 -11.67 -1.97 7.96
CA ILE A 71 -12.49 -2.19 9.15
C ILE A 71 -13.61 -3.17 8.83
N ASN A 72 -14.06 -3.91 9.83
CA ASN A 72 -15.20 -4.81 9.70
C ASN A 72 -16.45 -4.14 10.29
N GLN A 73 -17.37 -3.75 9.40
CA GLN A 73 -18.70 -3.23 9.73
C GLN A 73 -19.73 -4.34 9.90
N GLY A 74 -19.36 -5.60 9.61
CA GLY A 74 -20.15 -6.80 9.82
C GLY A 74 -20.08 -7.35 11.24
N ARG A 75 -21.16 -8.01 11.67
CA ARG A 75 -21.20 -8.72 12.97
C ARG A 75 -20.33 -9.97 12.98
N THR A 76 -20.05 -10.52 11.81
CA THR A 76 -19.27 -11.74 11.64
C THR A 76 -17.78 -11.41 11.67
N SER A 77 -17.00 -12.10 12.50
CA SER A 77 -15.55 -11.93 12.53
C SER A 77 -14.89 -12.49 11.27
N ILE A 78 -13.81 -11.88 10.84
CA ILE A 78 -13.01 -12.28 9.70
C ILE A 78 -11.65 -12.76 10.24
N PRO A 79 -11.47 -14.06 10.50
CA PRO A 79 -10.25 -14.57 11.14
C PRO A 79 -8.99 -14.43 10.26
N SER A 80 -9.19 -14.40 8.93
CA SER A 80 -8.12 -14.22 7.96
C SER A 80 -8.53 -13.17 6.94
N PHE A 81 -7.69 -12.16 6.75
CA PHE A 81 -7.81 -11.12 5.75
C PHE A 81 -6.44 -10.88 5.12
N GLN A 82 -6.41 -10.90 3.80
CA GLN A 82 -5.25 -10.62 2.99
C GLN A 82 -5.63 -9.60 1.92
N PHE A 83 -4.87 -8.51 1.89
CA PHE A 83 -4.97 -7.50 0.86
C PHE A 83 -3.75 -7.59 -0.06
N ASP A 84 -4.02 -7.87 -1.32
CA ASP A 84 -3.06 -7.83 -2.40
C ASP A 84 -3.40 -6.69 -3.36
N ALA A 85 -2.40 -6.22 -4.09
CA ALA A 85 -2.60 -5.21 -5.11
C ALA A 85 -1.64 -5.43 -6.28
N SER A 86 -2.03 -4.94 -7.45
CA SER A 86 -1.16 -4.91 -8.63
C SER A 86 -1.39 -3.62 -9.44
N VAL A 87 -0.35 -3.16 -10.14
CA VAL A 87 -0.41 -2.00 -11.05
C VAL A 87 0.17 -2.37 -12.40
N ARG A 88 -0.16 -1.59 -13.43
CA ARG A 88 0.43 -1.75 -14.78
C ARG A 88 1.82 -1.14 -14.86
N LYS A 89 2.68 -1.75 -15.68
CA LYS A 89 4.02 -1.23 -16.03
C LYS A 89 3.87 0.13 -16.74
N PRO A 90 4.78 1.09 -16.52
CA PRO A 90 6.09 0.97 -15.85
C PRO A 90 6.07 1.13 -14.33
N CYS A 91 4.89 1.27 -13.72
CA CYS A 91 4.75 1.48 -12.28
C CYS A 91 5.06 0.20 -11.51
N LYS A 92 5.51 0.36 -10.26
CA LYS A 92 5.76 -0.74 -9.33
C LYS A 92 5.03 -0.43 -8.04
N LEU A 93 4.56 -1.46 -7.36
CA LEU A 93 4.06 -1.31 -6.02
C LEU A 93 4.76 -2.26 -5.07
N ARG A 94 4.70 -1.92 -3.79
CA ARG A 94 5.12 -2.78 -2.68
C ARG A 94 4.12 -2.63 -1.55
N LEU A 95 3.53 -3.74 -1.13
CA LEU A 95 2.77 -3.82 0.10
C LEU A 95 3.72 -4.08 1.27
N LEU A 96 3.56 -3.31 2.34
CA LEU A 96 4.19 -3.58 3.63
C LEU A 96 3.35 -4.61 4.40
N PRO A 97 3.94 -5.30 5.39
CA PRO A 97 3.18 -6.22 6.25
C PRO A 97 2.01 -5.47 6.91
N PRO A 98 0.81 -6.10 6.98
CA PRO A 98 -0.33 -5.51 7.65
C PRO A 98 -0.14 -5.53 9.17
N SER A 99 -0.83 -4.64 9.88
CA SER A 99 -0.84 -4.57 11.34
C SER A 99 -1.45 -5.84 11.98
N ALA A 100 -2.48 -6.38 11.34
CA ALA A 100 -3.15 -7.61 11.75
C ALA A 100 -3.60 -8.40 10.52
N SER A 101 -3.86 -9.70 10.72
CA SER A 101 -4.31 -10.62 9.66
C SER A 101 -5.77 -11.01 9.80
N GLY A 102 -6.53 -10.41 10.71
CA GLY A 102 -7.94 -10.70 10.93
C GLY A 102 -8.65 -9.52 11.58
N LEU A 103 -9.97 -9.46 11.41
CA LEU A 103 -10.83 -8.39 11.87
C LEU A 103 -11.95 -8.97 12.73
N PRO A 104 -12.08 -8.59 13.99
CA PRO A 104 -13.22 -9.02 14.80
C PRO A 104 -14.52 -8.40 14.26
N GLY A 105 -15.65 -9.08 14.50
CA GLY A 105 -16.96 -8.53 14.14
C GLY A 105 -17.32 -7.32 14.99
N THR A 106 -18.00 -6.34 14.40
CA THR A 106 -18.54 -5.20 15.15
C THR A 106 -19.58 -5.64 16.17
N LYS A 107 -19.49 -5.05 17.36
CA LYS A 107 -20.41 -5.27 18.48
C LYS A 107 -21.11 -3.95 18.80
N PRO A 108 -22.45 -3.91 18.83
CA PRO A 108 -23.22 -2.66 18.91
C PRO A 108 -22.98 -1.83 20.19
N PHE A 109 -22.40 -2.43 21.23
CA PHE A 109 -22.12 -1.77 22.51
C PHE A 109 -20.62 -1.56 22.78
N ARG A 110 -19.78 -1.81 21.79
CA ARG A 110 -18.35 -1.55 21.86
C ARG A 110 -17.99 -0.50 20.80
N PRO A 111 -16.93 0.28 21.03
CA PRO A 111 -16.34 1.05 19.94
C PRO A 111 -16.01 0.11 18.77
N PRO A 112 -16.01 0.62 17.53
CA PRO A 112 -15.56 -0.15 16.38
C PRO A 112 -14.21 -0.77 16.70
N ALA A 113 -14.10 -2.06 16.43
CA ALA A 113 -12.88 -2.78 16.75
C ALA A 113 -11.72 -2.31 15.88
N ASP A 114 -10.51 -2.56 16.37
CA ASP A 114 -9.29 -2.16 15.67
C ASP A 114 -9.27 -2.76 14.25
N GLY A 115 -9.05 -1.89 13.28
CA GLY A 115 -8.97 -2.26 11.88
C GLY A 115 -7.61 -2.85 11.53
N ILE A 116 -7.50 -3.37 10.31
CA ILE A 116 -6.21 -3.70 9.72
C ILE A 116 -5.71 -2.45 9.01
N THR A 117 -4.58 -1.93 9.47
CA THR A 117 -3.82 -0.92 8.73
C THR A 117 -2.71 -1.59 7.95
N GLN A 118 -2.59 -1.26 6.67
CA GLN A 118 -1.53 -1.76 5.81
C GLN A 118 -1.02 -0.63 4.91
N VAL A 119 0.30 -0.52 4.76
CA VAL A 119 0.90 0.51 3.94
C VAL A 119 1.21 -0.05 2.56
N LEU A 120 0.83 0.68 1.53
CA LEU A 120 1.12 0.43 0.13
C LEU A 120 2.02 1.54 -0.40
N LEU A 121 3.17 1.15 -0.91
CA LEU A 121 4.10 2.01 -1.62
C LEU A 121 3.87 1.87 -3.12
N LEU A 122 3.54 2.96 -3.78
CA LEU A 122 3.33 3.00 -5.23
C LEU A 122 4.41 3.84 -5.89
N ALA A 123 5.37 3.20 -6.54
CA ALA A 123 6.35 3.85 -7.40
C ALA A 123 5.75 4.13 -8.78
N ASN A 124 5.53 5.40 -9.07
CA ASN A 124 5.01 5.90 -10.33
C ASN A 124 6.02 6.87 -10.99
N PRO A 125 6.90 6.36 -11.87
CA PRO A 125 7.86 7.19 -12.58
C PRO A 125 7.22 8.04 -13.70
N THR A 126 6.02 7.72 -14.18
CA THR A 126 5.38 8.45 -15.30
C THR A 126 4.68 9.72 -14.83
N GLY A 127 4.22 9.76 -13.57
CA GLY A 127 3.47 10.89 -13.03
C GLY A 127 2.07 11.02 -13.64
N GLU A 128 1.58 9.97 -14.28
CA GLU A 128 0.21 9.88 -14.77
C GLU A 128 -0.67 9.08 -13.80
N PRO A 129 -1.99 9.31 -13.76
CA PRO A 129 -2.89 8.52 -12.95
C PRO A 129 -2.85 7.04 -13.37
N VAL A 130 -2.75 6.13 -12.40
CA VAL A 130 -2.58 4.69 -12.66
C VAL A 130 -3.77 3.87 -12.20
N ASP A 131 -4.00 2.74 -12.85
CA ASP A 131 -4.99 1.77 -12.40
C ASP A 131 -4.36 0.82 -11.37
N LEU A 132 -4.95 0.76 -10.18
CA LEU A 132 -4.57 -0.12 -9.09
C LEU A 132 -5.60 -1.24 -8.95
N THR A 133 -5.22 -2.46 -9.26
CA THR A 133 -6.07 -3.64 -9.06
C THR A 133 -5.86 -4.18 -7.66
N CYS A 134 -6.83 -3.99 -6.78
CA CYS A 134 -6.87 -4.52 -5.43
C CYS A 134 -7.49 -5.93 -5.46
N ILE A 135 -6.88 -6.88 -4.77
CA ILE A 135 -7.31 -8.26 -4.67
C ILE A 135 -7.46 -8.56 -3.19
N LEU A 136 -8.69 -8.81 -2.76
CA LEU A 136 -9.04 -9.10 -1.38
C LEU A 136 -9.22 -10.59 -1.25
N THR A 137 -8.70 -11.19 -0.19
CA THR A 137 -8.96 -12.59 0.15
C THR A 137 -9.22 -12.67 1.63
N TYR A 138 -10.41 -13.10 2.03
CA TYR A 138 -10.80 -13.14 3.43
C TYR A 138 -11.76 -14.27 3.76
N LEU A 139 -11.68 -14.76 5.00
CA LEU A 139 -12.57 -15.79 5.53
C LEU A 139 -13.64 -15.13 6.40
N VAL A 140 -14.89 -15.57 6.29
CA VAL A 140 -16.01 -14.98 7.04
C VAL A 140 -16.49 -15.98 8.08
N GLY A 141 -16.30 -15.67 9.36
CA GLY A 141 -16.72 -16.50 10.47
C GLY A 141 -15.93 -17.80 10.54
N ASP A 142 -16.65 -18.92 10.53
CA ASP A 142 -16.10 -20.28 10.50
C ASP A 142 -16.18 -20.89 9.09
N ASP A 143 -16.56 -20.09 8.09
CA ASP A 143 -16.73 -20.58 6.73
C ASP A 143 -15.38 -21.00 6.14
N PRO A 144 -15.26 -22.25 5.66
CA PRO A 144 -13.99 -22.76 5.13
C PRO A 144 -13.66 -22.19 3.75
N ASP A 145 -14.62 -21.58 3.05
CA ASP A 145 -14.43 -21.02 1.72
C ASP A 145 -13.99 -19.54 1.80
N PRO A 146 -12.77 -19.20 1.35
CA PRO A 146 -12.31 -17.82 1.33
C PRO A 146 -13.02 -17.01 0.24
N VAL A 147 -13.58 -15.88 0.64
CA VAL A 147 -14.11 -14.88 -0.28
C VAL A 147 -12.94 -14.18 -0.96
N LYS A 148 -12.95 -14.17 -2.29
CA LYS A 148 -11.96 -13.47 -3.11
C LYS A 148 -12.64 -12.41 -3.97
N GLU A 149 -12.26 -11.16 -3.77
CA GLU A 149 -12.78 -10.03 -4.56
C GLU A 149 -11.64 -9.34 -5.30
N SER A 150 -11.92 -8.88 -6.51
CA SER A 150 -10.97 -8.11 -7.31
C SER A 150 -11.61 -6.78 -7.70
N ILE A 151 -11.03 -5.67 -7.23
CA ILE A 151 -11.54 -4.32 -7.45
C ILE A 151 -10.47 -3.52 -8.18
N VAL A 152 -10.83 -2.98 -9.35
CA VAL A 152 -9.92 -2.10 -10.11
C VAL A 152 -10.21 -0.66 -9.75
N MET A 153 -9.27 -0.02 -9.07
CA MET A 153 -9.26 1.42 -8.85
C MET A 153 -8.69 2.13 -10.05
N GLN A 154 -9.53 2.84 -10.78
CA GLN A 154 -9.09 3.65 -11.90
C GLN A 154 -8.59 5.01 -11.43
N ALA A 155 -7.60 5.52 -12.14
CA ALA A 155 -7.06 6.86 -11.95
C ALA A 155 -6.64 7.17 -10.50
N VAL A 156 -5.82 6.30 -9.90
CA VAL A 156 -5.14 6.59 -8.65
C VAL A 156 -4.14 7.73 -8.90
N PRO A 157 -4.25 8.86 -8.18
CA PRO A 157 -3.40 10.01 -8.41
C PRO A 157 -1.94 9.68 -8.06
N SER A 158 -1.01 10.16 -8.88
CA SER A 158 0.35 10.40 -8.40
C SER A 158 0.31 11.67 -7.58
N VAL A 159 0.54 11.57 -6.27
CA VAL A 159 0.71 12.76 -5.42
C VAL A 159 2.06 13.36 -5.81
N ARG A 160 2.03 14.28 -6.77
CA ARG A 160 3.13 15.21 -7.08
C ARG A 160 2.65 16.57 -6.62
N ASP A 161 3.46 17.23 -5.80
CA ASP A 161 3.28 18.64 -5.44
C ASP A 161 3.29 19.53 -6.69
#